data_AF-A0AA95KWB8-F1
#
_entry.id   AF-A0AA95KWB8-F1
#
_cell.length_a   1.000
_cell.length_b   1.000
_cell.length_c   1.000
_cell.angle_alpha   90.00
_cell.angle_beta   90.00
_cell.angle_gamma   90.00
#
_symmetry.space_group_name_H-M   'P 1'
#
loop_
_entity.id
_entity.type
_entity.pdbx_description
1 polymer ?
#
loop_
_entity_poly.entity_id
_entity_poly.type
_entity_poly.pdbx_seq_one_letter_code
_entity_poly.pdbx_strand_id
1 'polypeptide(L)'
;MSDDDIAELSSVINIDSLLEYRIAVGKQTRQIVSSLQPGEFRNKVQDCRLQRLFDENAILQEASDIANYWGKKTIAGLVLMPATRHNFLHLNKCARIKDKLQKKMKKPNRQAQRFSIL
;
A
#
# COMPACT_ATOMS: atom_id res chain seq x y z
N MET A 1 -2.57 14.70 -6.05
CA MET A 1 -2.91 15.21 -4.72
C MET A 1 -1.98 16.35 -4.43
N SER A 2 -2.55 17.50 -4.10
CA SER A 2 -1.82 18.64 -3.57
C SER A 2 -1.34 18.34 -2.14
N ASP A 3 -0.44 19.17 -1.61
CA ASP A 3 -0.03 19.07 -0.20
C ASP A 3 -1.22 19.33 0.75
N ASP A 4 -2.16 20.20 0.35
CA ASP A 4 -3.38 20.50 1.10
C ASP A 4 -4.31 19.28 1.16
N ASP A 5 -4.51 18.57 0.02
CA ASP A 5 -5.32 17.34 -0.02
C ASP A 5 -4.74 16.28 0.92
N ILE A 6 -3.41 16.18 1.00
CA ILE A 6 -2.71 15.22 1.86
C ILE A 6 -2.88 15.61 3.33
N ALA A 7 -2.79 16.91 3.65
CA ALA A 7 -2.97 17.41 5.01
C ALA A 7 -4.41 17.17 5.51
N GLU A 8 -5.40 17.48 4.67
CA GLU A 8 -6.81 17.24 4.98
C GLU A 8 -7.07 15.75 5.23
N LEU A 9 -6.68 14.87 4.31
CA LEU A 9 -6.81 13.43 4.48
C LEU A 9 -6.11 12.95 5.77
N SER A 10 -4.87 13.42 6.02
CA SER A 10 -4.11 13.01 7.20
C SER A 10 -4.76 13.42 8.52
N SER A 11 -5.55 14.50 8.52
CA SER A 11 -6.24 15.00 9.71
C SER A 11 -7.48 14.18 10.07
N VAL A 12 -8.12 13.55 9.09
CA VAL A 12 -9.38 12.81 9.28
C VAL A 12 -9.20 11.29 9.25
N ILE A 13 -8.05 10.80 8.78
CA ILE A 13 -7.83 9.36 8.57
C ILE A 13 -7.72 8.61 9.90
N ASN A 14 -8.53 7.56 10.05
CA ASN A 14 -8.49 6.69 11.23
C ASN A 14 -7.40 5.61 11.07
N ILE A 15 -6.32 5.74 11.85
CA ILE A 15 -5.19 4.81 11.78
C ILE A 15 -5.58 3.41 12.27
N ASP A 16 -6.38 3.27 13.32
CA ASP A 16 -6.78 1.97 13.85
C ASP A 16 -7.61 1.20 12.81
N SER A 17 -8.59 1.85 12.19
CA SER A 17 -9.38 1.25 11.11
C SER A 17 -8.52 0.85 9.90
N LEU A 18 -7.48 1.62 9.56
CA LEU A 18 -6.53 1.23 8.51
C LEU A 18 -5.73 -0.02 8.88
N LEU A 19 -5.32 -0.16 10.15
CA LEU A 19 -4.59 -1.34 10.63
C LEU A 19 -5.50 -2.58 10.59
N GLU A 20 -6.76 -2.44 10.99
CA GLU A 20 -7.77 -3.50 10.90
C GLU A 20 -8.02 -3.92 9.45
N TYR A 21 -8.21 -2.94 8.56
CA TYR A 21 -8.37 -3.19 7.12
C TYR A 21 -7.16 -3.94 6.54
N ARG A 22 -5.93 -3.54 6.90
CA ARG A 22 -4.70 -4.24 6.48
C ARG A 22 -4.71 -5.70 6.91
N ILE A 23 -5.16 -5.98 8.14
CA ILE A 23 -5.26 -7.35 8.67
C ILE A 23 -6.31 -8.15 7.89
N ALA A 24 -7.49 -7.56 7.63
CA ALA A 24 -8.58 -8.19 6.90
C ALA A 24 -8.14 -8.56 5.47
N VAL A 25 -7.55 -7.62 4.72
CA VAL A 25 -7.01 -7.86 3.37
C VAL A 25 -5.94 -8.96 3.40
N GLY A 26 -5.05 -8.94 4.40
CA GLY A 26 -4.01 -9.96 4.52
C GLY A 26 -4.58 -11.37 4.79
N LYS A 27 -5.62 -11.48 5.62
CA LYS A 27 -6.32 -12.75 5.89
C LYS A 27 -7.01 -13.27 4.62
N GLN A 28 -7.78 -12.42 3.96
CA GLN A 28 -8.47 -12.76 2.72
C GLN A 28 -7.49 -13.18 1.63
N THR A 29 -6.38 -12.45 1.48
CA THR A 29 -5.32 -12.78 0.52
C THR A 29 -4.76 -14.19 0.77
N ARG A 30 -4.46 -14.52 2.03
CA ARG A 30 -3.97 -15.87 2.38
C ARG A 30 -5.00 -16.95 2.06
N GLN A 31 -6.27 -16.73 2.38
CA GLN A 31 -7.34 -17.67 2.06
C GLN A 31 -7.44 -17.93 0.55
N ILE A 32 -7.43 -16.87 -0.26
CA ILE A 32 -7.48 -16.98 -1.73
C ILE A 32 -6.27 -17.77 -2.27
N VAL A 33 -5.06 -17.45 -1.81
CA VAL A 33 -3.85 -18.13 -2.29
C VAL A 33 -3.84 -19.61 -1.87
N SER A 34 -4.28 -19.91 -0.65
CA SER A 34 -4.37 -21.28 -0.15
C SER A 34 -5.44 -22.12 -0.83
N SER A 35 -6.45 -21.51 -1.47
CA SER A 35 -7.48 -22.25 -2.20
C SER A 35 -7.11 -22.58 -3.65
N LEU A 36 -6.02 -22.02 -4.18
CA LEU A 36 -5.60 -22.23 -5.57
C LEU A 36 -5.16 -23.68 -5.80
N GLN A 37 -5.66 -24.28 -6.88
CA GLN A 37 -5.32 -25.61 -7.33
C GLN A 37 -4.04 -25.62 -8.17
N PRO A 38 -3.36 -26.78 -8.27
CA PRO A 38 -2.22 -26.94 -9.16
C PRO A 38 -2.55 -26.50 -10.60
N GLY A 39 -1.67 -25.67 -11.18
CA GLY A 39 -1.84 -25.14 -12.54
C GLY A 39 -2.58 -23.79 -12.61
N GLU A 40 -3.41 -23.43 -11.64
CA GLU A 40 -4.20 -22.19 -11.69
C GLU A 40 -3.35 -20.92 -11.68
N PHE A 41 -2.15 -20.99 -11.09
CA PHE A 41 -1.18 -19.90 -11.09
C PHE A 41 -0.82 -19.38 -12.51
N ARG A 42 -0.97 -20.21 -13.54
CA ARG A 42 -0.70 -19.86 -14.95
C ARG A 42 -1.88 -19.15 -15.62
N ASN A 43 -3.08 -19.22 -15.03
CA ASN A 43 -4.28 -18.61 -15.59
C ASN A 43 -4.16 -17.08 -15.55
N LYS A 44 -4.71 -16.42 -16.57
CA LYS A 44 -4.96 -14.97 -16.54
C LYS A 44 -6.18 -14.67 -15.68
N VAL A 45 -6.27 -13.42 -15.24
CA VAL A 45 -7.51 -12.91 -14.62
C VAL A 45 -8.63 -12.96 -15.66
N GLN A 46 -9.79 -13.48 -15.27
CA GLN A 46 -10.97 -13.48 -16.11
C GLN A 46 -11.59 -12.08 -16.20
N ASP A 47 -12.06 -11.69 -17.37
CA ASP A 47 -12.64 -10.35 -17.61
C ASP A 47 -13.84 -10.06 -16.70
N CYS A 48 -14.65 -11.07 -16.37
CA CYS A 48 -15.76 -10.92 -15.43
C CYS A 48 -15.31 -10.47 -14.03
N ARG A 49 -14.11 -10.87 -13.60
CA ARG A 49 -13.53 -10.42 -12.32
C ARG A 49 -13.04 -8.98 -12.39
N LEU A 50 -12.63 -8.51 -13.57
CA LEU A 50 -12.26 -7.11 -13.77
C LEU A 50 -13.51 -6.23 -13.80
N GLN A 51 -14.56 -6.66 -14.51
CA GLN A 51 -15.84 -5.95 -14.55
C GLN A 51 -16.41 -5.76 -13.15
N ARG A 52 -16.37 -6.82 -12.34
CA ARG A 52 -16.80 -6.78 -10.94
C ARG A 52 -16.12 -5.68 -10.12
N LEU A 53 -14.86 -5.33 -10.40
CA LEU A 53 -14.15 -4.27 -9.67
C LEU A 53 -14.82 -2.90 -9.88
N PHE A 54 -15.38 -2.66 -11.06
CA PHE A 54 -16.12 -1.44 -11.37
C PHE A 54 -17.55 -1.51 -10.82
N ASP A 55 -18.22 -2.66 -10.98
CA ASP A 55 -19.58 -2.87 -10.49
C ASP A 55 -19.68 -2.68 -8.97
N GLU A 56 -18.65 -3.12 -8.24
CA GLU A 56 -18.54 -2.96 -6.77
C GLU A 56 -17.93 -1.61 -6.35
N ASN A 57 -17.63 -0.70 -7.29
CA ASN A 57 -16.91 0.56 -7.04
C ASN A 57 -15.58 0.37 -6.31
N ALA A 58 -14.95 -0.80 -6.46
CA ALA A 58 -13.61 -1.07 -5.92
C ALA A 58 -12.52 -0.33 -6.71
N ILE A 59 -12.80 0.02 -7.97
CA ILE A 59 -11.97 0.88 -8.82
C ILE A 59 -12.87 1.91 -9.50
N LEU A 60 -12.46 3.17 -9.47
CA LEU A 60 -13.10 4.26 -10.21
C LEU A 60 -12.77 4.17 -11.70
N GLN A 61 -13.65 4.66 -12.57
CA GLN A 61 -13.45 4.57 -14.02
C GLN A 61 -12.18 5.31 -14.48
N GLU A 62 -11.86 6.41 -13.81
CA GLU A 62 -10.66 7.22 -14.02
C GLU A 62 -9.36 6.47 -13.67
N ALA A 63 -9.47 5.38 -12.89
CA ALA A 63 -8.37 4.51 -12.50
C ALA A 63 -8.37 3.17 -13.27
N SER A 64 -9.06 3.10 -14.42
CA SER A 64 -9.18 1.89 -15.25
C SER A 64 -7.84 1.29 -15.70
N ASP A 65 -6.78 2.10 -15.79
CA ASP A 65 -5.42 1.62 -16.09
C ASP A 65 -4.91 0.56 -15.10
N ILE A 66 -5.35 0.62 -13.84
CA ILE A 66 -5.01 -0.39 -12.83
C ILE A 66 -5.66 -1.73 -13.16
N ALA A 67 -6.95 -1.71 -13.51
CA ALA A 67 -7.68 -2.92 -13.93
C ALA A 67 -7.07 -3.51 -15.21
N ASN A 68 -6.74 -2.65 -16.19
CA ASN A 68 -6.06 -3.04 -17.43
C ASN A 68 -4.69 -3.67 -17.18
N TYR A 69 -3.92 -3.12 -16.24
CA TYR A 69 -2.64 -3.68 -15.82
C TYR A 69 -2.82 -5.07 -15.20
N TRP A 70 -3.79 -5.25 -14.29
CA TRP A 70 -4.04 -6.54 -13.65
C TRP A 70 -4.58 -7.61 -14.62
N GLY A 71 -5.45 -7.23 -15.56
CA GLY A 71 -6.00 -8.16 -16.56
C GLY A 71 -4.93 -8.78 -17.46
N LYS A 72 -3.82 -8.07 -17.68
CA LYS A 72 -2.67 -8.59 -18.46
C LYS A 72 -1.81 -9.59 -17.69
N LYS A 73 -2.03 -9.78 -16.39
CA LYS A 73 -1.22 -10.66 -15.52
C LYS A 73 -1.84 -12.03 -15.36
N THR A 74 -0.98 -13.00 -15.09
CA THR A 74 -1.40 -14.28 -14.52
C THR A 74 -1.66 -14.15 -13.02
N ILE A 75 -2.35 -15.12 -12.44
CA ILE A 75 -2.54 -15.20 -10.98
C ILE A 75 -1.18 -15.20 -10.27
N ALA A 76 -0.20 -15.99 -10.73
CA ALA A 76 1.16 -15.94 -10.20
C ALA A 76 1.78 -14.54 -10.32
N GLY A 77 1.58 -13.89 -11.48
CA GLY A 77 2.02 -12.52 -11.72
C GLY A 77 1.53 -11.59 -10.61
N LEU A 78 0.23 -11.60 -10.31
CA LEU A 78 -0.39 -10.76 -9.27
C LEU A 78 0.04 -11.11 -7.85
N VAL A 79 0.20 -12.40 -7.54
CA VAL A 79 0.67 -12.86 -6.22
C VAL A 79 2.12 -12.40 -5.97
N LEU A 80 2.99 -12.55 -6.96
CA LEU A 80 4.38 -12.11 -6.86
C LEU A 80 4.48 -10.57 -6.91
N MET A 81 3.67 -9.91 -7.73
CA MET A 81 3.59 -8.46 -7.92
C MET A 81 2.15 -8.06 -8.37
N PRO A 82 1.34 -7.38 -7.54
CA PRO A 82 1.77 -6.56 -6.42
C PRO A 82 1.73 -7.23 -5.04
N ALA A 83 1.02 -8.35 -4.84
CA ALA A 83 0.60 -8.78 -3.50
C ALA A 83 1.75 -9.07 -2.51
N THR A 84 2.95 -9.41 -3.00
CA THR A 84 4.13 -9.64 -2.15
C THR A 84 5.18 -8.55 -2.33
N ARG A 85 5.88 -8.48 -3.47
CA ARG A 85 7.06 -7.60 -3.64
C ARG A 85 6.74 -6.11 -3.46
N HIS A 86 5.54 -5.65 -3.82
CA HIS A 86 5.16 -4.24 -3.65
C HIS A 86 5.10 -3.82 -2.18
N ASN A 87 4.54 -4.69 -1.32
CA ASN A 87 4.46 -4.44 0.11
C ASN A 87 5.86 -4.29 0.74
N PHE A 88 6.81 -5.16 0.38
CA PHE A 88 8.19 -5.04 0.85
C PHE A 88 8.85 -3.73 0.42
N LEU A 89 8.64 -3.29 -0.82
CA LEU A 89 9.16 -2.01 -1.31
C LEU A 89 8.63 -0.83 -0.48
N HIS A 90 7.33 -0.82 -0.17
CA HIS A 90 6.74 0.23 0.68
C HIS A 90 7.24 0.20 2.11
N LEU A 91 7.31 -0.99 2.73
CA LEU A 91 7.86 -1.14 4.09
C LEU A 91 9.29 -0.63 4.19
N ASN A 92 10.13 -0.92 3.19
CA ASN A 92 11.49 -0.40 3.13
C ASN A 92 11.53 1.13 3.02
N LYS A 93 10.62 1.73 2.23
CA LYS A 93 10.50 3.19 2.15
C LYS A 93 10.06 3.79 3.49
N CYS A 94 9.06 3.20 4.15
CA CYS A 94 8.59 3.61 5.47
C CYS A 94 9.71 3.54 6.53
N ALA A 95 10.49 2.45 6.54
CA ALA A 95 11.63 2.31 7.45
C ALA A 95 12.66 3.43 7.25
N ARG A 96 13.02 3.75 6.01
CA ARG A 96 13.95 4.86 5.70
C ARG A 96 13.41 6.22 6.16
N ILE A 97 12.12 6.48 5.97
CA ILE A 97 11.47 7.72 6.43
C ILE A 97 11.52 7.80 7.96
N LYS A 98 11.13 6.72 8.65
CA LYS A 98 11.17 6.61 10.11
C LYS A 98 12.57 6.87 10.66
N ASP A 99 13.59 6.23 10.09
CA ASP A 99 14.99 6.42 10.51
C ASP A 99 15.45 7.87 10.34
N LYS A 100 15.08 8.51 9.21
CA LYS A 100 15.42 9.92 8.95
C LYS A 100 14.77 10.85 9.98
N LEU A 101 13.51 10.61 10.34
CA LEU A 101 12.79 11.40 11.35
C LEU A 101 13.38 11.19 12.75
N GLN A 102 13.63 9.95 13.15
CA GLN A 102 14.25 9.64 14.44
C GLN A 102 15.65 10.27 14.59
N LYS A 103 16.47 10.25 13.52
CA LYS A 103 17.77 10.94 13.51
C LYS A 103 17.63 12.45 13.63
N LYS A 104 16.60 13.06 13.03
CA LYS A 104 16.33 14.50 13.19
C LYS A 104 15.94 14.83 14.63
N MET A 105 15.09 14.02 15.27
CA MET A 105 14.66 14.22 16.66
C MET A 105 15.78 14.05 17.67
N LYS A 106 16.76 13.17 17.40
CA LYS A 106 17.91 12.93 18.29
C LYS A 106 19.04 13.97 18.17
N LYS A 107 19.05 14.83 17.16
CA LYS A 107 20.08 15.88 17.04
C LYS A 107 19.74 16.99 18.03
N PRO A 108 20.61 17.32 19.01
CA PRO A 108 20.41 18.49 19.86
C PRO A 108 20.30 19.73 18.99
N ASN A 109 19.39 20.63 19.34
CA ASN A 109 19.26 21.91 18.65
C ASN A 109 20.55 22.72 18.85
N ARG A 110 21.49 22.63 17.89
CA ARG A 110 22.80 23.30 17.97
C ARG A 110 22.71 24.82 18.03
N GLN A 111 21.55 25.41 17.77
CA GLN A 111 21.30 26.85 17.96
C GLN A 111 21.01 27.22 19.42
N ALA A 112 20.50 26.31 20.25
CA ALA A 112 20.23 26.57 21.67
C ALA A 112 21.50 26.50 22.56
N GLN A 113 22.57 25.87 22.09
CA GLN A 113 23.83 25.71 22.85
C GLN A 113 24.81 26.89 22.69
N ARG A 114 24.50 27.90 21.87
CA ARG A 114 25.37 29.07 21.67
C ARG A 114 25.07 30.25 22.60
N PHE A 115 24.00 30.20 23.38
CA PHE A 115 23.56 31.29 24.27
C PHE A 115 23.72 30.99 25.77
N SER A 116 24.48 29.95 26.14
CA SER A 116 24.70 29.57 27.55
C SER A 116 26.17 29.66 28.00
N ILE A 117 27.01 30.44 27.31
CA ILE A 117 28.41 30.69 27.71
C ILE A 117 28.76 32.20 27.65
N LEU A 118 27.81 33.08 28.00
CA LEU A 118 28.11 34.48 28.35
C LEU A 118 27.30 34.85 29.59
#